data_AF-A0AAD5KQ85-F1
#
_entry.id   AF-A0AAD5KQ85-F1
#
_cell.length_a   1.000
_cell.length_b   1.000
_cell.length_c   1.000
_cell.angle_alpha   90.00
_cell.angle_beta   90.00
_cell.angle_gamma   90.00
#
_symmetry.space_group_name_H-M   'P 1'
#
loop_
_entity.id
_entity.type
_entity.pdbx_description
1 polymer ?
#
loop_
_entity_poly.entity_id
_entity_poly.type
_entity_poly.pdbx_seq_one_letter_code
_entity_poly.pdbx_strand_id
1 'polypeptide(L)'
;MWLKIETQYASNAADLENNCLTSLYNFKYDSGKDIMSHINGVLAFTNKLREIGKTMQELHIINIILSSLPESYARARSNWNTIPVAERTVINLTGKLKAEEKIIACYSKPVQTETAFLAARMNIPNNQRYS
;
A
#
# COMPACT_ATOMS: atom_id res chain seq x y z
N MET A 1 36.47 31.72 8.56
CA MET A 1 35.02 31.96 8.60
C MET A 1 34.26 31.14 7.56
N TRP A 2 34.68 31.12 6.29
CA TRP A 2 34.06 30.29 5.23
C TRP A 2 34.00 28.79 5.53
N LEU A 3 35.09 28.21 6.04
CA LEU A 3 35.16 26.79 6.38
C LEU A 3 34.05 26.37 7.37
N LYS A 4 33.76 27.21 8.36
CA LYS A 4 32.72 26.94 9.38
C LYS A 4 31.31 26.94 8.76
N ILE A 5 31.07 27.85 7.82
CA ILE A 5 29.80 27.95 7.11
C ILE A 5 29.63 26.70 6.23
N GLU A 6 30.66 26.33 5.47
CA GLU A 6 30.66 25.15 4.59
C GLU A 6 30.42 23.84 5.37
N THR A 7 31.11 23.67 6.52
CA THR A 7 30.88 22.51 7.39
C THR A 7 29.46 22.46 7.93
N GLN A 8 28.87 23.61 8.27
CA GLN A 8 27.50 23.67 8.77
C GLN A 8 26.48 23.33 7.67
N TYR A 9 26.69 23.82 6.45
CA TYR A 9 25.83 23.47 5.32
C TYR A 9 25.90 21.98 4.98
N ALA A 10 27.10 21.38 4.98
CA ALA A 10 27.27 19.96 4.74
C ALA A 10 26.57 19.10 5.83
N SER A 11 26.71 19.48 7.11
CA SER A 11 26.00 18.81 8.21
C SER A 11 24.49 18.92 8.05
N ASN A 12 23.97 20.13 7.83
CA ASN A 12 22.53 20.36 7.69
C ASN A 12 21.95 19.58 6.50
N ALA A 13 22.67 19.48 5.37
CA ALA A 13 22.24 18.70 4.23
C ALA A 13 22.14 17.20 4.55
N ALA A 14 23.13 16.65 5.27
CA ALA A 14 23.11 15.26 5.72
C ALA A 14 21.95 15.00 6.71
N ASP A 15 21.69 15.93 7.62
CA ASP A 15 20.57 15.84 8.57
C ASP A 15 19.21 15.85 7.86
N LEU A 16 19.04 16.70 6.85
CA LEU A 16 17.82 16.74 6.02
C LEU A 16 17.60 15.42 5.26
N GLU A 17 18.66 14.85 4.69
CA GLU A 17 18.62 13.55 4.02
C GLU A 17 18.20 12.45 5.00
N ASN A 18 18.86 12.37 6.16
CA ASN A 18 18.57 11.38 7.20
C ASN A 18 17.14 11.51 7.72
N ASN A 19 16.65 12.72 7.94
CA ASN A 19 15.27 12.97 8.36
C ASN A 19 14.25 12.53 7.30
N CYS A 20 14.54 12.77 6.02
CA CYS A 20 13.68 12.33 4.91
C CYS A 20 13.62 10.81 4.82
N LEU A 21 14.77 10.13 4.87
CA LEU A 21 14.85 8.67 4.85
C LEU A 21 14.16 8.04 6.07
N THR A 22 14.39 8.59 7.25
CA THR A 22 13.74 8.11 8.49
C THR A 22 12.23 8.24 8.41
N SER A 23 11.74 9.37 7.90
CA SER A 23 10.31 9.60 7.70
C SER A 23 9.71 8.63 6.68
N LEU A 24 10.46 8.33 5.62
CA LEU A 24 10.06 7.38 4.58
C LEU A 24 9.96 5.95 5.11
N TYR A 25 10.95 5.46 5.86
CA TYR A 25 10.92 4.10 6.42
C TYR A 25 9.86 3.93 7.51
N ASN A 26 9.55 4.99 8.25
CA ASN A 26 8.47 5.00 9.24
C ASN A 26 7.08 5.17 8.62
N PHE A 27 6.99 5.50 7.32
CA PHE A 27 5.71 5.68 6.63
C PHE A 27 5.03 4.32 6.40
N LYS A 28 4.14 3.96 7.32
CA LYS A 28 3.33 2.74 7.24
C LYS A 28 2.00 3.01 6.57
N TYR A 29 1.49 2.01 5.86
CA TYR A 29 0.16 2.06 5.30
C TYR A 29 -0.90 2.06 6.41
N ASP A 30 -1.80 3.03 6.34
CA ASP A 30 -2.97 3.14 7.20
C ASP A 30 -4.15 2.46 6.51
N SER A 31 -4.71 1.41 7.15
CA SER A 31 -5.80 0.59 6.60
C SER A 31 -7.07 1.37 6.28
N GLY A 32 -7.19 2.62 6.76
CA GLY A 32 -8.30 3.52 6.43
C GLY A 32 -8.10 4.36 5.16
N LYS A 33 -6.92 4.34 4.54
CA LYS A 33 -6.60 5.17 3.35
C LYS A 33 -6.45 4.32 2.09
N ASP A 34 -6.83 4.92 0.96
CA ASP A 34 -6.62 4.35 -0.39
C ASP A 34 -5.13 4.06 -0.61
N ILE A 35 -4.84 2.88 -1.17
CA ILE A 35 -3.48 2.46 -1.54
C ILE A 35 -2.79 3.46 -2.48
N MET A 36 -3.55 4.15 -3.34
CA MET A 36 -3.01 5.20 -4.21
C MET A 36 -2.45 6.38 -3.42
N SER A 37 -3.14 6.79 -2.34
CA SER A 37 -2.68 7.89 -1.49
C SER A 37 -1.37 7.54 -0.79
N HIS A 38 -1.21 6.27 -0.40
CA HIS A 38 0.03 5.75 0.17
C HIS A 38 1.19 5.77 -0.83
N ILE A 39 0.97 5.25 -2.05
CA ILE A 39 1.98 5.27 -3.12
C ILE A 39 2.40 6.70 -3.44
N ASN A 40 1.44 7.63 -3.54
CA ASN A 40 1.71 9.04 -3.79
C ASN A 40 2.53 9.67 -2.65
N GLY A 41 2.27 9.29 -1.40
CA GLY A 41 3.07 9.72 -0.24
C GLY A 41 4.54 9.28 -0.38
N VAL A 42 4.77 8.01 -0.72
CA VAL A 42 6.13 7.48 -0.96
C VAL A 42 6.81 8.21 -2.12
N LEU A 43 6.12 8.42 -3.24
CA LEU A 43 6.66 9.15 -4.39
C LEU A 43 6.99 10.61 -4.06
N ALA A 44 6.20 11.26 -3.19
CA ALA A 44 6.50 12.61 -2.74
C ALA A 44 7.83 12.68 -1.95
N PHE A 45 8.13 11.68 -1.12
CA PHE A 45 9.43 11.58 -0.46
C PHE A 45 10.57 11.32 -1.45
N THR A 46 10.36 10.45 -2.45
CA THR A 46 11.34 10.24 -3.52
C THR A 46 11.62 11.53 -4.30
N ASN A 47 10.58 12.32 -4.59
CA ASN A 47 10.73 13.60 -5.26
C ASN A 47 11.53 14.61 -4.40
N LYS A 48 11.27 14.67 -3.09
CA LYS A 48 12.07 15.49 -2.15
C LYS A 48 13.54 15.06 -2.13
N LEU A 49 13.83 13.76 -2.12
CA LEU A 49 15.21 13.26 -2.21
C LEU A 49 15.87 13.68 -3.52
N ARG A 50 15.13 13.63 -4.63
CA ARG A 50 15.61 14.08 -5.95
C ARG A 50 15.92 15.58 -5.97
N GLU A 51 15.13 16.41 -5.31
CA GLU A 51 15.39 17.85 -5.16
C GLU A 51 16.69 18.13 -4.39
N ILE A 52 17.04 17.27 -3.44
CA ILE A 52 18.31 17.31 -2.68
C ILE A 52 19.49 16.75 -3.51
N GLY A 53 19.23 16.28 -4.74
CA GLY A 53 20.24 15.73 -5.65
C GLY A 53 20.53 14.25 -5.44
N LYS A 54 19.77 13.55 -4.59
CA LYS A 54 19.90 12.11 -4.36
C LYS A 54 18.80 11.36 -5.11
N THR A 55 19.18 10.67 -6.18
CA THR A 55 18.23 9.82 -6.91
C THR A 55 18.15 8.44 -6.28
N MET A 56 16.93 7.93 -6.16
CA MET A 56 16.66 6.60 -5.62
C MET A 56 16.36 5.65 -6.77
N GLN A 57 16.91 4.44 -6.70
CA GLN A 57 16.63 3.39 -7.68
C GLN A 57 15.15 2.98 -7.59
N GLU A 58 14.52 2.74 -8.74
CA GLU A 58 13.09 2.39 -8.81
C GLU A 58 12.77 1.11 -8.02
N LEU A 59 13.67 0.12 -8.08
CA LEU A 59 13.59 -1.11 -7.29
C LEU A 59 13.52 -0.85 -5.78
N HIS A 60 14.24 0.18 -5.29
CA HIS A 60 14.25 0.51 -3.86
C HIS A 60 12.94 1.16 -3.43
N ILE A 61 12.36 2.01 -4.29
CA ILE A 61 11.02 2.59 -4.08
C ILE A 61 9.98 1.47 -3.99
N ILE A 62 10.02 0.52 -4.94
CA ILE A 62 9.13 -0.65 -4.97
C ILE A 62 9.24 -1.46 -3.69
N ASN A 63 10.47 -1.74 -3.23
CA ASN A 63 10.69 -2.51 -2.01
C ASN A 63 10.15 -1.79 -0.77
N ILE A 64 10.34 -0.46 -0.68
CA ILE A 64 9.78 0.34 0.42
C ILE A 64 8.25 0.27 0.41
N ILE A 65 7.62 0.46 -0.75
CA ILE A 65 6.16 0.31 -0.88
C ILE A 65 5.77 -1.07 -0.35
N LEU A 66 6.32 -2.17 -0.87
CA LEU A 66 5.95 -3.53 -0.45
C LEU A 66 6.16 -3.82 1.05
N SER A 67 7.22 -3.26 1.65
CA SER A 67 7.53 -3.41 3.07
C SER A 67 6.58 -2.62 3.98
N SER A 68 6.05 -1.48 3.50
CA SER A 68 5.13 -0.62 4.24
C SER A 68 3.68 -1.11 4.25
N LEU A 69 3.34 -2.09 3.40
CA LEU A 69 1.99 -2.65 3.29
C LEU A 69 1.71 -3.72 4.38
N PRO A 70 0.48 -3.76 4.93
CA PRO A 70 0.06 -4.74 5.92
C PRO A 70 -0.14 -6.13 5.31
N GLU A 71 -0.33 -7.13 6.16
CA GLU A 71 -0.48 -8.54 5.77
C GLU A 71 -1.69 -8.81 4.86
N SER A 72 -2.71 -7.95 4.88
CA SER A 72 -3.85 -8.01 3.96
C SER A 72 -3.45 -8.03 2.48
N TYR A 73 -2.28 -7.48 2.15
CA TYR A 73 -1.72 -7.46 0.79
C TYR A 73 -0.65 -8.54 0.55
N ALA A 74 -0.58 -9.59 1.38
CA ALA A 74 0.37 -10.70 1.20
C ALA A 74 0.28 -11.38 -0.17
N ARG A 75 -0.93 -11.45 -0.75
CA ARG A 75 -1.16 -11.94 -2.11
C ARG A 75 -0.47 -11.07 -3.15
N ALA A 76 -0.58 -9.75 -3.03
CA ALA A 76 0.10 -8.80 -3.91
C ALA A 76 1.63 -8.96 -3.84
N ARG A 77 2.20 -9.16 -2.63
CA ARG A 77 3.63 -9.43 -2.46
C ARG A 77 4.07 -10.74 -3.13
N SER A 78 3.30 -11.80 -2.96
CA SER A 78 3.60 -13.12 -3.56
C SER A 78 3.57 -13.05 -5.09
N ASN A 79 2.55 -12.39 -5.63
CA ASN A 79 2.40 -12.16 -7.06
C ASN A 79 3.47 -11.22 -7.63
N TRP A 80 4.05 -10.33 -6.81
CA TRP A 80 5.13 -9.46 -7.26
C TRP A 80 6.45 -10.21 -7.46
N ASN A 81 6.72 -11.23 -6.63
CA ASN A 81 7.94 -12.04 -6.75
C ASN A 81 8.00 -12.85 -8.05
N THR A 82 6.85 -13.14 -8.67
CA THR A 82 6.79 -13.88 -9.95
C THR A 82 7.04 -13.00 -11.18
N ILE A 83 7.05 -11.67 -11.02
CA ILE A 83 7.25 -10.73 -12.13
C ILE A 83 8.76 -10.61 -12.44
N PRO A 84 9.16 -10.71 -13.72
CA PRO A 84 10.55 -10.58 -14.15
C PRO A 84 11.11 -9.19 -13.86
N VAL A 85 12.42 -9.10 -13.59
CA VAL A 85 13.08 -7.86 -13.15
C VAL A 85 12.90 -6.70 -14.15
N ALA A 86 12.84 -7.00 -15.44
CA ALA A 86 12.65 -6.01 -16.51
C ALA A 86 11.28 -5.29 -16.45
N GLU A 87 10.27 -5.91 -15.82
CA GLU A 87 8.92 -5.35 -15.72
C GLU A 87 8.63 -4.76 -14.33
N ARG A 88 9.62 -4.72 -13.44
CA ARG A 88 9.48 -4.18 -12.07
C ARG A 88 9.54 -2.66 -12.07
N THR A 89 8.46 -2.04 -12.53
CA THR A 89 8.25 -0.59 -12.50
C THR A 89 7.17 -0.22 -11.48
N VAL A 90 7.22 1.02 -10.99
CA VAL A 90 6.23 1.56 -10.05
C VAL A 90 4.83 1.59 -10.68
N ILE A 91 4.75 1.79 -12.00
CA ILE A 91 3.48 1.82 -12.75
C ILE A 91 2.80 0.44 -12.69
N ASN A 92 3.56 -0.62 -12.97
CA ASN A 92 3.05 -1.98 -12.93
C ASN A 92 2.64 -2.38 -11.51
N LEU A 93 3.43 -2.00 -10.50
CA LEU A 93 3.10 -2.22 -9.10
C LEU A 93 1.78 -1.54 -8.72
N THR A 94 1.60 -0.29 -9.11
CA THR A 94 0.40 0.50 -8.81
C THR A 94 -0.86 -0.14 -9.40
N GLY A 95 -0.77 -0.59 -10.66
CA GLY A 95 -1.88 -1.31 -11.31
C GLY A 95 -2.27 -2.60 -10.59
N LYS A 96 -1.27 -3.37 -10.14
CA LYS A 96 -1.49 -4.61 -9.38
C LYS A 96 -2.10 -4.35 -8.00
N LEU A 97 -1.56 -3.39 -7.26
CA LEU A 97 -2.06 -3.03 -5.94
C LEU A 97 -3.52 -2.55 -5.99
N LYS A 98 -3.88 -1.74 -7.00
CA LYS A 98 -5.26 -1.31 -7.23
C LYS A 98 -6.21 -2.46 -7.58
N ALA A 99 -5.73 -3.46 -8.32
CA ALA A 99 -6.53 -4.65 -8.61
C ALA A 99 -6.78 -5.48 -7.34
N GLU A 100 -5.76 -5.65 -6.50
CA GLU A 100 -5.86 -6.37 -5.23
C GLU A 100 -6.76 -5.63 -4.22
N GLU A 101 -6.71 -4.30 -4.16
CA GLU A 101 -7.62 -3.51 -3.32
C GLU A 101 -9.10 -3.78 -3.66
N LYS A 102 -9.45 -3.88 -4.95
CA LYS A 102 -10.81 -4.24 -5.38
C LYS A 102 -11.21 -5.65 -4.95
N ILE A 103 -10.27 -6.59 -5.00
CA ILE A 103 -10.50 -7.98 -4.59
C ILE A 103 -10.74 -8.03 -3.07
N ILE A 104 -9.89 -7.37 -2.28
CA ILE A 104 -10.04 -7.26 -0.83
C ILE A 104 -11.40 -6.62 -0.49
N ALA A 105 -11.77 -5.53 -1.16
CA ALA A 105 -13.06 -4.88 -0.97
C ALA A 105 -14.26 -5.79 -1.31
N CYS A 106 -14.11 -6.72 -2.25
CA CYS A 106 -15.14 -7.71 -2.58
C CYS A 106 -15.31 -8.76 -1.48
N TYR A 107 -14.20 -9.28 -0.94
CA TYR A 107 -14.21 -10.29 0.12
C TYR A 107 -14.57 -9.74 1.51
N SER A 108 -14.42 -8.42 1.74
CA SER A 108 -14.84 -7.76 2.98
C SER A 108 -16.36 -7.53 3.07
N LYS A 109 -17.14 -7.80 2.01
CA LYS A 109 -18.61 -7.79 2.09
C LYS A 109 -19.05 -9.04 2.85
N PRO A 110 -19.71 -8.91 4.03
CA PRO A 110 -20.19 -10.07 4.74
C PRO A 110 -21.17 -10.83 3.84
N VAL A 111 -20.99 -12.15 3.82
CA VAL A 111 -21.95 -13.16 3.36
C VAL A 111 -23.28 -12.92 4.09
N GLN A 112 -24.11 -12.03 3.58
CA GLN A 112 -25.48 -11.83 4.06
C GLN A 112 -26.51 -12.53 3.16
N THR A 113 -26.09 -13.04 2.00
CA THR A 113 -26.99 -13.67 1.03
C THR A 113 -27.23 -15.17 1.29
N GLU A 114 -26.31 -15.88 1.94
CA GLU A 114 -26.51 -17.32 2.20
C GLU A 114 -27.40 -17.58 3.42
N THR A 115 -27.38 -16.72 4.44
CA THR A 115 -28.25 -16.87 5.63
C THR A 115 -29.70 -16.48 5.33
N ALA A 116 -29.94 -15.52 4.42
CA ALA A 116 -31.28 -15.16 3.97
C ALA A 116 -31.97 -16.30 3.19
N PHE A 117 -31.21 -17.04 2.37
CA PHE A 117 -31.74 -18.19 1.62
C PHE A 117 -32.10 -19.38 2.52
N LEU A 118 -31.32 -19.62 3.58
CA LEU A 118 -31.60 -20.68 4.55
C LEU A 118 -32.80 -20.34 5.46
N ALA A 119 -32.97 -19.07 5.84
CA ALA A 119 -34.10 -18.61 6.65
C ALA A 119 -35.44 -18.66 5.88
N ALA A 120 -35.44 -18.32 4.58
CA ALA A 120 -36.63 -18.37 3.74
C ALA A 120 -37.17 -19.81 3.55
N ARG A 121 -36.31 -20.84 3.60
CA ARG A 121 -36.72 -22.25 3.48
C ARG A 121 -37.39 -22.80 4.74
N MET A 122 -37.18 -22.17 5.90
CA MET A 122 -37.74 -22.65 7.18
C MET A 122 -39.12 -22.07 7.52
N ASN A 123 -39.65 -21.13 6.75
CA ASN A 123 -40.92 -20.46 7.04
C ASN A 123 -42.07 -20.93 6.13
N ILE A 124 -42.34 -22.23 6.11
CA ILE A 124 -43.56 -22.78 5.49
C ILE A 124 -44.66 -22.77 6.57
N PRO A 125 -45.74 -21.96 6.43
CA PRO A 125 -46.83 -21.98 7.39
C PRO A 125 -47.57 -23.32 7.31
N ASN A 126 -47.52 -24.09 8.40
CA ASN A 126 -48.31 -25.29 8.62
C ASN A 126 -49.78 -24.89 8.82
N ASN A 127 -50.51 -24.67 7.75
CA ASN A 127 -51.97 -24.58 7.81
C ASN A 127 -52.58 -25.37 6.65
N GLN A 128 -52.78 -26.67 6.86
CA GLN A 128 -53.90 -27.42 6.30
C GLN A 128 -53.95 -28.83 6.89
N ARG A 129 -54.96 -29.08 7.73
CA ARG A 129 -55.63 -30.34 8.14
C ARG A 129 -56.15 -30.11 9.56
N TYR A 130 -57.44 -30.07 9.86
CA TYR A 130 -58.47 -31.03 9.48
C TYR A 130 -59.83 -30.34 9.27
N SER A 131 -60.63 -30.97 8.41
CA SER A 131 -62.07 -30.77 8.17
C SER A 131 -62.92 -30.83 9.43
#